data_AF-A0A6A5VDI2-F1
#
_entry.id   AF-A0A6A5VDI2-F1
#
_cell.length_a   1.000
_cell.length_b   1.000
_cell.length_c   1.000
_cell.angle_alpha   90.00
_cell.angle_beta   90.00
_cell.angle_gamma   90.00
#
_symmetry.space_group_name_H-M   'P 1'
#
loop_
_entity.id
_entity.type
_entity.pdbx_description
1 polymer ?
#
loop_
_entity_poly.entity_id
_entity_poly.type
_entity_poly.pdbx_seq_one_letter_code
_entity_poly.pdbx_strand_id
1 'polypeptide(L)'
;MTTESDPAVTRVTIVLDRADDWHKWLFIRKDTAQKNDLWQYVNPATTAADLPTLTAPTEPQLTDHNEQATSIAHLTAAQQKLYQWEYERWERKDLDKTIAARHLYLIENKDTPHERLTTLKKHLAPSDATRQRDLIARYKALQTPPRGKKVEEWLRSWVEVTNMCIAAGIPETSGSRAQEDFLVACRTIDPEYGTSGLRALIDLEDAGTAIPSVEDYVSKFTTYLKRVRP
;
A
#
# COMPACT_ATOMS: atom_id res chain seq x y z
N MET A 1 35.92 13.79 9.25
CA MET A 1 34.71 13.00 9.58
C MET A 1 33.70 13.26 8.47
N THR A 2 33.59 12.32 7.55
CA THR A 2 32.68 12.34 6.41
C THR A 2 31.27 12.02 6.90
N THR A 3 30.35 12.98 6.80
CA THR A 3 28.92 12.74 7.00
C THR A 3 28.42 11.84 5.89
N GLU A 4 28.10 10.58 6.23
CA GLU A 4 27.31 9.71 5.36
C GLU A 4 25.98 10.39 5.10
N SER A 5 25.79 10.82 3.86
CA SER A 5 24.49 11.25 3.38
C SER A 5 23.63 10.00 3.29
N ASP A 6 22.66 9.90 4.19
CA ASP A 6 21.61 8.89 4.19
C ASP A 6 21.01 8.80 2.77
N PRO A 7 20.96 7.63 2.12
CA PRO A 7 20.42 7.51 0.78
C PRO A 7 18.97 7.96 0.81
N ALA A 8 18.66 8.99 0.02
CA ALA A 8 17.32 9.49 -0.17
C ALA A 8 16.43 8.32 -0.63
N VAL A 9 15.71 7.71 0.32
CA VAL A 9 14.66 6.75 0.04
C VAL A 9 13.61 7.52 -0.73
N THR A 10 13.59 7.34 -2.05
CA THR A 10 12.54 7.83 -2.93
C THR A 10 11.23 7.23 -2.46
N ARG A 11 10.52 7.94 -1.57
CA ARG A 11 9.18 7.57 -1.13
C ARG A 11 8.29 7.58 -2.37
N VAL A 12 7.88 6.39 -2.80
CA VAL A 12 6.88 6.24 -3.86
C VAL A 12 5.63 6.97 -3.39
N THR A 13 5.39 8.15 -3.94
CA THR A 13 4.22 8.95 -3.60
C THR A 13 3.11 8.53 -4.55
N ILE A 14 2.20 7.71 -4.05
CA ILE A 14 0.97 7.38 -4.78
C ILE A 14 0.08 8.62 -4.71
N VAL A 15 -0.39 9.08 -5.88
CA VAL A 15 -1.33 10.19 -6.01
C VAL A 15 -2.72 9.60 -6.15
N LEU A 16 -3.68 10.07 -5.35
CA LEU A 16 -5.07 9.65 -5.49
C LEU A 16 -5.68 10.31 -6.72
N ASP A 17 -5.76 9.54 -7.80
CA ASP A 17 -6.19 10.01 -9.12
C ASP A 17 -7.44 9.26 -9.59
N ARG A 18 -7.45 7.93 -9.47
CA ARG A 18 -8.52 7.04 -9.92
C ARG A 18 -8.95 6.11 -8.79
N ALA A 19 -10.09 5.43 -8.98
CA ALA A 19 -10.61 4.49 -7.98
C ALA A 19 -9.63 3.34 -7.66
N ASP A 20 -8.82 2.94 -8.64
CA ASP A 20 -7.76 1.93 -8.47
C ASP A 20 -6.66 2.36 -7.49
N ASP A 21 -6.39 3.66 -7.42
CA ASP A 21 -5.35 4.21 -6.53
C ASP A 21 -5.82 4.24 -5.08
N TRP A 22 -7.14 4.23 -4.85
CA TRP A 22 -7.74 4.39 -3.53
C TRP A 22 -7.11 3.48 -2.48
N HIS A 23 -7.02 2.19 -2.76
CA HIS A 23 -6.55 1.21 -1.78
C HIS A 23 -5.07 1.35 -1.45
N LYS A 24 -4.23 1.55 -2.47
CA LYS A 24 -2.78 1.72 -2.28
C LYS A 24 -2.48 3.07 -1.61
N TRP A 25 -3.18 4.12 -2.04
CA TRP A 25 -3.08 5.45 -1.44
C TRP A 25 -3.52 5.44 0.03
N LEU A 26 -4.69 4.86 0.33
CA LEU A 26 -5.22 4.77 1.69
C LEU A 26 -4.31 3.94 2.59
N PHE A 27 -3.70 2.86 2.08
CA PHE A 27 -2.71 2.08 2.82
C PHE A 27 -1.52 2.94 3.28
N ILE A 28 -0.92 3.72 2.37
CA ILE A 28 0.21 4.61 2.70
C ILE A 28 -0.22 5.68 3.72
N ARG A 29 -1.40 6.26 3.56
CA ARG A 29 -1.93 7.27 4.50
C ARG A 29 -2.21 6.67 5.87
N LYS A 30 -2.77 5.47 5.92
CA LYS A 30 -3.03 4.73 7.16
C LYS A 30 -1.73 4.40 7.88
N ASP A 31 -0.74 3.83 7.21
CA ASP A 31 0.57 3.53 7.79
C ASP A 31 1.25 4.79 8.34
N THR A 32 1.22 5.89 7.58
CA THR A 32 1.76 7.18 8.04
C THR A 32 1.00 7.70 9.26
N ALA A 33 -0.33 7.66 9.25
CA ALA A 33 -1.14 8.12 10.38
C ALA A 33 -0.96 7.24 11.62
N GLN A 34 -0.81 5.92 11.47
CA GLN A 34 -0.54 4.99 12.56
C GLN A 34 0.84 5.24 13.19
N LYS A 35 1.89 5.49 12.38
CA LYS A 35 3.21 5.87 12.88
C LYS A 35 3.24 7.17 13.70
N ASN A 36 2.22 8.00 13.56
CA ASN A 36 2.07 9.25 14.30
C ASN A 36 0.96 9.19 15.36
N ASP A 37 0.36 8.02 15.60
CA ASP A 37 -0.78 7.82 16.52
C ASP A 37 -2.04 8.67 16.18
N LEU A 38 -2.16 9.06 14.90
CA LEU A 38 -3.23 9.92 14.41
C LEU A 38 -4.39 9.16 13.77
N TRP A 39 -4.20 7.87 13.40
CA TRP A 39 -5.18 7.13 12.61
C TRP A 39 -6.57 7.04 13.27
N GLN A 40 -6.62 6.91 14.59
CA GLN A 40 -7.86 6.82 15.36
C GLN A 40 -8.78 8.05 15.22
N TYR A 41 -8.21 9.21 14.90
CA TYR A 41 -8.94 10.49 14.76
C TYR A 41 -9.41 10.75 13.33
N VAL A 42 -8.86 10.03 12.35
CA VAL A 42 -9.09 10.28 10.92
C VAL A 42 -9.69 9.07 10.19
N ASN A 43 -9.97 7.99 10.91
CA ASN A 43 -10.45 6.73 10.34
C ASN A 43 -11.82 6.92 9.63
N PRO A 44 -11.89 6.77 8.30
CA PRO A 44 -13.14 6.94 7.55
C PRO A 44 -14.09 5.73 7.64
N ALA A 45 -13.76 4.73 8.46
CA ALA A 45 -14.65 3.64 8.83
C ALA A 45 -15.36 3.88 10.18
N THR A 46 -14.87 4.83 10.98
CA THR A 46 -15.51 5.22 12.26
C THR A 46 -16.52 6.33 12.00
N THR A 47 -17.68 6.29 12.65
CA THR A 47 -18.66 7.37 12.55
C THR A 47 -18.11 8.63 13.21
N ALA A 48 -18.48 9.81 12.72
CA ALA A 48 -17.98 11.07 13.28
C ALA A 48 -18.33 11.26 14.77
N ALA A 49 -19.40 10.62 15.24
CA ALA A 49 -19.84 10.66 16.64
C ALA A 49 -18.95 9.83 17.58
N ASP A 50 -18.27 8.81 17.06
CA ASP A 50 -17.42 7.90 17.84
C ASP A 50 -15.92 8.26 17.74
N LEU A 51 -15.59 9.35 17.04
CA LEU A 51 -14.20 9.79 16.95
C LEU A 51 -13.77 10.41 18.29
N PRO A 52 -12.61 9.99 18.83
CA PRO A 52 -12.04 10.68 19.97
C PRO A 52 -11.76 12.14 19.58
N THR A 53 -11.93 13.06 20.52
CA THR A 53 -11.66 14.48 20.28
C THR A 53 -10.16 14.69 20.14
N LEU A 54 -9.71 15.03 18.93
CA LEU A 54 -8.33 15.45 18.71
C LEU A 54 -8.19 16.90 19.15
N THR A 55 -7.51 17.15 20.27
CA THR A 55 -7.01 18.49 20.58
C THR A 55 -5.93 18.84 19.58
N ALA A 56 -6.08 19.98 18.90
CA ALA A 56 -5.05 20.46 17.99
C ALA A 56 -3.71 20.54 18.75
N PRO A 57 -2.62 19.98 18.20
CA PRO A 57 -1.31 20.19 18.79
C PRO A 57 -1.05 21.69 18.83
N THR A 58 -0.74 22.21 20.02
CA THR A 58 -0.36 23.62 20.21
C THR A 58 0.81 23.92 19.29
N GLU A 59 0.72 25.02 18.55
CA GLU A 59 1.83 25.49 17.72
C GLU A 59 3.06 25.71 18.62
N PRO A 60 4.17 25.00 18.39
CA PRO A 60 5.35 25.13 19.24
C PRO A 60 5.83 26.57 19.19
N GLN A 61 5.98 27.18 20.36
CA GLN A 61 6.46 28.55 20.50
C GLN A 61 7.92 28.56 20.88
N LEU A 62 8.66 29.61 20.46
CA LEU A 62 10.05 29.80 20.89
C LEU A 62 10.16 29.89 22.43
N THR A 63 9.10 30.42 23.07
CA THR A 63 8.97 30.53 24.52
C THR A 63 8.88 29.20 25.26
N ASP A 64 8.50 28.11 24.57
CA ASP A 64 8.44 26.77 25.16
C ASP A 64 9.85 26.21 25.44
N HIS A 65 10.85 26.73 24.74
CA HIS A 65 12.25 26.33 24.85
C HIS A 65 13.09 27.37 25.60
N ASN A 66 12.71 28.64 25.54
CA ASN A 66 13.32 29.74 26.28
C ASN A 66 12.31 30.89 26.46
N GLU A 67 11.86 31.14 27.70
CA GLU A 67 10.82 32.13 28.05
C GLU A 67 11.10 33.57 27.56
N GLN A 68 12.35 33.92 27.28
CA GLN A 68 12.77 35.23 26.77
C GLN A 68 13.09 35.24 25.27
N ALA A 69 12.83 34.13 24.56
CA ALA A 69 13.09 34.03 23.14
C ALA A 69 11.98 34.71 22.32
N THR A 70 12.30 35.88 21.78
CA THR A 70 11.49 36.58 20.78
C THR A 70 11.92 36.26 19.34
N SER A 71 13.02 35.52 19.18
CA SER A 71 13.59 35.13 17.88
C SER A 71 14.36 33.82 18.00
N ILE A 72 14.45 33.05 16.89
CA ILE A 72 15.20 31.79 16.78
C ILE A 72 16.67 31.97 17.22
N ALA A 73 17.23 33.17 17.04
CA ALA A 73 18.58 33.51 17.47
C ALA A 73 18.80 33.46 18.99
N HIS A 74 17.72 33.49 19.79
CA HIS A 74 17.76 33.39 21.26
C HIS A 74 17.75 31.92 21.75
N LEU A 75 17.61 30.96 20.83
CA LEU A 75 17.67 29.53 21.12
C LEU A 75 19.08 29.00 20.86
N THR A 76 19.53 28.07 21.70
CA THR A 76 20.75 27.30 21.45
C THR A 76 20.58 26.40 20.22
N ALA A 77 21.68 25.94 19.60
CA ALA A 77 21.62 25.05 18.45
C ALA A 77 20.83 23.74 18.70
N ALA A 78 20.79 23.26 19.95
CA ALA A 78 19.98 22.10 20.34
C ALA A 78 18.49 22.44 20.40
N GLN A 79 18.13 23.59 20.98
CA GLN A 79 16.74 24.08 21.05
C GLN A 79 16.20 24.46 19.67
N GLN A 80 17.03 25.05 18.80
CA GLN A 80 16.65 25.33 17.41
C GLN A 80 16.32 24.04 16.65
N LYS A 81 17.14 23.00 16.81
CA LYS A 81 16.88 21.68 16.19
C LYS A 81 15.60 21.05 16.73
N LEU A 82 15.34 21.16 18.04
CA LEU A 82 14.13 20.63 18.66
C LEU A 82 12.88 21.40 18.21
N TYR A 83 12.91 22.74 18.28
CA TYR A 83 11.85 23.62 17.77
C TYR A 83 11.57 23.36 16.28
N GLN A 84 12.61 23.24 15.47
CA GLN A 84 12.44 22.97 14.04
C GLN A 84 11.82 21.59 13.79
N TRP A 85 12.21 20.56 14.56
CA TRP A 85 11.59 19.24 14.48
C TRP A 85 10.11 19.26 14.93
N GLU A 86 9.77 19.98 16.00
CA GLU A 86 8.40 20.15 16.50
C GLU A 86 7.54 20.95 15.52
N TYR A 87 8.07 22.03 14.98
CA TYR A 87 7.40 22.88 14.00
C TYR A 87 7.17 22.14 12.69
N GLU A 88 8.16 21.41 12.16
CA GLU A 88 8.01 20.55 10.98
C GLU A 88 7.04 19.38 11.23
N ARG A 89 6.87 18.94 12.48
CA ARG A 89 5.86 17.93 12.86
C ARG A 89 4.47 18.54 12.92
N TRP A 90 4.34 19.78 13.39
CA TRP A 90 3.10 20.55 13.43
C TRP A 90 2.63 20.98 12.04
N GLU A 91 3.53 21.41 11.16
CA GLU A 91 3.21 21.94 9.82
C GLU A 91 2.82 20.85 8.81
N ARG A 92 2.98 19.55 9.13
CA ARG A 92 2.69 18.43 8.21
C ARG A 92 1.19 18.30 7.90
N LYS A 93 0.71 19.16 7.02
CA LYS A 93 -0.56 19.05 6.29
C LYS A 93 -0.34 18.18 5.05
N ASP A 94 -0.05 16.90 5.26
CA ASP A 94 0.40 15.98 4.21
C ASP A 94 -0.73 15.28 3.43
N LEU A 95 -2.00 15.54 3.75
CA LEU A 95 -3.12 14.93 3.04
C LEU A 95 -3.24 15.51 1.61
N ASP A 96 -3.22 16.84 1.51
CA ASP A 96 -3.61 17.57 0.31
C ASP A 96 -2.57 17.44 -0.84
N LYS A 97 -1.28 17.29 -0.49
CA LYS A 97 -0.18 17.15 -1.46
C LYS A 97 -0.21 15.84 -2.26
N THR A 98 -1.04 14.89 -1.86
CA THR A 98 -1.06 13.53 -2.44
C THR A 98 -2.39 13.17 -3.08
N ILE A 99 -3.23 14.17 -3.30
CA ILE A 99 -4.49 14.09 -4.02
C ILE A 99 -4.28 14.79 -5.36
N ALA A 100 -4.77 14.19 -6.46
CA ALA A 100 -4.69 14.85 -7.75
C ALA A 100 -5.43 16.19 -7.72
N ALA A 101 -4.84 17.23 -8.34
CA ALA A 101 -5.37 18.60 -8.29
C ALA A 101 -6.87 18.68 -8.68
N ARG A 102 -7.30 17.84 -9.62
CA ARG A 102 -8.70 17.77 -10.07
C ARG A 102 -9.70 17.32 -9.01
N HIS A 103 -9.26 16.73 -7.90
CA HIS A 103 -10.14 16.25 -6.82
C HIS A 103 -10.12 17.19 -5.61
N LEU A 104 -9.29 18.24 -5.62
CA LEU A 104 -9.19 19.18 -4.50
C LEU A 104 -10.51 19.92 -4.22
N TYR A 105 -11.34 20.13 -5.25
CA TYR A 105 -12.68 20.72 -5.08
C TYR A 105 -13.59 19.90 -4.13
N LEU A 106 -13.33 18.60 -3.95
CA LEU A 106 -14.09 17.75 -3.03
C LEU A 106 -13.78 18.05 -1.56
N ILE A 107 -12.61 18.63 -1.28
CA ILE A 107 -12.10 18.82 0.09
C ILE A 107 -11.90 20.29 0.46
N GLU A 108 -12.10 21.22 -0.46
CA GLU A 108 -11.87 22.66 -0.29
C GLU A 108 -12.64 23.24 0.90
N ASN A 109 -13.90 22.84 1.09
CA ASN A 109 -14.77 23.32 2.17
C ASN A 109 -14.88 22.32 3.34
N LYS A 110 -13.85 21.50 3.55
CA LYS A 110 -13.81 20.48 4.62
C LYS A 110 -12.74 20.86 5.64
N ASP A 111 -13.18 21.11 6.87
CA ASP A 111 -12.33 21.65 7.92
C ASP A 111 -11.51 20.56 8.61
N THR A 112 -12.03 19.33 8.67
CA THR A 112 -11.37 18.23 9.37
C THR A 112 -10.75 17.20 8.39
N PRO A 113 -9.58 16.61 8.72
CA PRO A 113 -9.02 15.52 7.93
C PRO A 113 -9.95 14.30 7.81
N HIS A 114 -10.79 14.04 8.83
CA HIS A 114 -11.81 12.98 8.79
C HIS A 114 -12.89 13.26 7.74
N GLU A 115 -13.42 14.49 7.69
CA GLU A 115 -14.40 14.87 6.67
C GLU A 115 -13.82 14.81 5.26
N ARG A 116 -12.56 15.25 5.09
CA ARG A 116 -11.83 15.13 3.82
C ARG A 116 -11.70 13.67 3.40
N LEU A 117 -11.23 12.80 4.28
CA LEU A 117 -11.07 11.36 4.00
C LEU A 117 -12.40 10.67 3.74
N THR A 118 -13.46 11.01 4.48
CA THR A 118 -14.81 10.44 4.29
C THR A 118 -15.40 10.89 2.95
N THR A 119 -15.20 12.16 2.56
CA THR A 119 -15.66 12.68 1.27
C THR A 119 -14.89 12.02 0.13
N LEU A 120 -13.55 11.94 0.22
CA LEU A 120 -12.75 11.24 -0.78
C LEU A 120 -13.14 9.75 -0.89
N LYS A 121 -13.42 9.07 0.23
CA LYS A 121 -13.92 7.70 0.24
C LYS A 121 -15.24 7.59 -0.52
N LYS A 122 -16.18 8.49 -0.24
CA LYS A 122 -17.49 8.48 -0.91
C LYS A 122 -17.40 8.64 -2.43
N HIS A 123 -16.46 9.44 -2.91
CA HIS A 123 -16.35 9.79 -4.34
C HIS A 123 -15.35 8.95 -5.13
N LEU A 124 -14.31 8.43 -4.47
CA LEU A 124 -13.17 7.80 -5.12
C LEU A 124 -12.92 6.37 -4.65
N ALA A 125 -13.49 5.92 -3.54
CA ALA A 125 -13.42 4.50 -3.19
C ALA A 125 -14.38 3.72 -4.08
N PRO A 126 -13.91 2.69 -4.80
CA PRO A 126 -14.83 1.76 -5.43
C PRO A 126 -15.61 1.02 -4.34
N SER A 127 -16.87 0.69 -4.60
CA SER A 127 -17.66 -0.12 -3.68
C SER A 127 -16.99 -1.48 -3.47
N ASP A 128 -17.19 -2.12 -2.31
CA ASP A 128 -16.60 -3.44 -2.03
C ASP A 128 -16.98 -4.46 -3.10
N ALA A 129 -18.23 -4.41 -3.59
CA ALA A 129 -18.72 -5.29 -4.65
C ALA A 129 -18.13 -4.96 -6.03
N THR A 130 -17.80 -3.69 -6.31
CA THR A 130 -17.08 -3.30 -7.54
C THR A 130 -15.64 -3.78 -7.46
N ARG A 131 -14.98 -3.55 -6.32
CA ARG A 131 -13.60 -3.98 -6.07
C ARG A 131 -13.46 -5.49 -6.20
N GLN A 132 -14.37 -6.27 -5.61
CA GLN A 132 -14.36 -7.72 -5.74
C GLN A 132 -14.49 -8.16 -7.20
N ARG A 133 -15.41 -7.59 -7.96
CA ARG A 133 -15.56 -7.90 -9.40
C ARG A 133 -14.30 -7.56 -10.19
N ASP A 134 -13.70 -6.41 -9.93
CA ASP A 134 -12.47 -5.99 -10.61
C ASP A 134 -11.29 -6.90 -10.26
N LEU A 135 -11.15 -7.30 -8.99
CA LEU A 135 -10.12 -8.25 -8.55
C LEU A 135 -10.33 -9.62 -9.19
N ILE A 136 -11.56 -10.14 -9.23
CA ILE A 136 -11.88 -11.40 -9.93
C ILE A 136 -11.53 -11.31 -11.41
N ALA A 137 -11.86 -10.19 -12.08
CA ALA A 137 -11.53 -9.99 -13.48
C ALA A 137 -10.00 -9.96 -13.72
N ARG A 138 -9.25 -9.24 -12.88
CA ARG A 138 -7.78 -9.20 -12.93
C ARG A 138 -7.18 -10.58 -12.67
N TYR A 139 -7.69 -11.30 -11.69
CA TYR A 139 -7.24 -12.64 -11.35
C TYR A 139 -7.46 -13.62 -12.50
N LYS A 140 -8.65 -13.63 -13.11
CA LYS A 140 -8.93 -14.44 -14.30
C LYS A 140 -8.04 -14.09 -15.48
N ALA A 141 -7.70 -12.82 -15.67
CA ALA A 141 -6.78 -12.40 -16.71
C ALA A 141 -5.36 -12.98 -16.49
N LEU A 142 -4.93 -13.18 -15.24
CA LEU A 142 -3.62 -13.78 -14.94
C LEU A 142 -3.51 -15.24 -15.33
N GLN A 143 -4.62 -15.99 -15.28
CA GLN A 143 -4.66 -17.39 -15.69
C GLN A 143 -4.32 -17.58 -17.18
N THR A 144 -4.43 -16.51 -17.99
CA THR A 144 -3.99 -16.49 -19.39
C THR A 144 -2.64 -15.78 -19.49
N PRO A 145 -1.53 -16.51 -19.74
CA PRO A 145 -0.24 -15.87 -19.83
C PRO A 145 -0.11 -14.92 -21.02
N PRO A 146 0.71 -13.87 -20.90
CA PRO A 146 0.86 -12.86 -21.93
C PRO A 146 1.63 -13.41 -23.13
N ARG A 147 1.38 -12.83 -24.31
CA ARG A 147 2.18 -13.09 -25.50
C ARG A 147 3.46 -12.24 -25.48
N GLY A 148 4.63 -12.87 -25.65
CA GLY A 148 5.91 -12.19 -25.84
C GLY A 148 6.56 -11.68 -24.53
N LYS A 149 7.26 -10.54 -24.60
CA LYS A 149 8.20 -10.04 -23.56
C LYS A 149 7.58 -9.53 -22.25
N LYS A 150 6.30 -9.85 -21.96
CA LYS A 150 5.60 -9.35 -20.75
C LYS A 150 5.57 -10.36 -19.59
N VAL A 151 6.35 -11.43 -19.66
CA VAL A 151 6.32 -12.52 -18.66
C VAL A 151 6.75 -12.04 -17.27
N GLU A 152 7.80 -11.22 -17.15
CA GLU A 152 8.23 -10.70 -15.83
C GLU A 152 7.19 -9.80 -15.17
N GLU A 153 6.51 -8.96 -15.95
CA GLU A 153 5.42 -8.11 -15.47
C GLU A 153 4.21 -8.95 -15.03
N TRP A 154 3.89 -9.99 -15.79
CA TRP A 154 2.85 -10.95 -15.47
C TRP A 154 3.17 -11.73 -14.18
N LEU A 155 4.42 -12.13 -13.97
CA LEU A 155 4.87 -12.78 -12.73
C LEU A 155 4.73 -11.87 -11.51
N ARG A 156 5.14 -10.59 -11.63
CA ARG A 156 4.87 -9.61 -10.56
C ARG A 156 3.37 -9.43 -10.30
N SER A 157 2.57 -9.41 -11.36
CA SER A 157 1.11 -9.24 -11.26
C SER A 157 0.45 -10.43 -10.56
N TRP A 158 0.96 -11.65 -10.73
CA TRP A 158 0.49 -12.83 -9.99
C TRP A 158 0.60 -12.66 -8.48
N VAL A 159 1.75 -12.18 -8.00
CA VAL A 159 1.95 -11.94 -6.56
C VAL A 159 1.05 -10.80 -6.07
N GLU A 160 1.05 -9.68 -6.80
CA GLU A 160 0.28 -8.49 -6.41
C GLU A 160 -1.22 -8.76 -6.34
N VAL A 161 -1.82 -9.27 -7.42
CA VAL A 161 -3.27 -9.48 -7.51
C VAL A 161 -3.73 -10.59 -6.57
N THR A 162 -2.97 -11.68 -6.43
CA THR A 162 -3.34 -12.76 -5.50
C THR A 162 -3.34 -12.27 -4.06
N ASN A 163 -2.35 -11.49 -3.64
CA ASN A 163 -2.33 -10.88 -2.31
C ASN A 163 -3.52 -9.94 -2.09
N MET A 164 -3.91 -9.17 -3.11
CA MET A 164 -5.13 -8.34 -3.04
C MET A 164 -6.41 -9.18 -2.93
N CYS A 165 -6.49 -10.32 -3.62
CA CYS A 165 -7.64 -11.22 -3.57
C CYS A 165 -7.77 -11.91 -2.22
N ILE A 166 -6.64 -12.39 -1.65
CA ILE A 166 -6.58 -12.97 -0.30
C ILE A 166 -7.03 -11.92 0.73
N ALA A 167 -6.50 -10.71 0.66
CA ALA A 167 -6.87 -9.63 1.58
C ALA A 167 -8.35 -9.20 1.45
N ALA A 168 -8.96 -9.41 0.28
CA ALA A 168 -10.37 -9.14 0.03
C ALA A 168 -11.30 -10.35 0.30
N GLY A 169 -10.74 -11.49 0.76
CA GLY A 169 -11.51 -12.71 1.05
C GLY A 169 -12.15 -13.35 -0.19
N ILE A 170 -11.50 -13.25 -1.36
CA ILE A 170 -12.03 -13.79 -2.61
C ILE A 170 -11.94 -15.34 -2.60
N PRO A 171 -13.07 -16.07 -2.78
CA PRO A 171 -13.09 -17.53 -2.71
C PRO A 171 -12.16 -18.22 -3.72
N GLU A 172 -11.95 -17.62 -4.90
CA GLU A 172 -11.09 -18.14 -5.96
C GLU A 172 -9.63 -18.30 -5.53
N THR A 173 -9.16 -17.51 -4.56
CA THR A 173 -7.78 -17.58 -4.04
C THR A 173 -7.68 -18.28 -2.67
N SER A 174 -8.72 -19.00 -2.26
CA SER A 174 -8.72 -19.74 -0.99
C SER A 174 -7.99 -21.08 -1.10
N GLY A 175 -7.30 -21.47 -0.02
CA GLY A 175 -6.55 -22.73 0.03
C GLY A 175 -5.38 -22.74 -0.96
N SER A 176 -5.24 -23.84 -1.71
CA SER A 176 -4.20 -24.08 -2.71
C SER A 176 -4.60 -23.69 -4.15
N ARG A 177 -5.81 -23.16 -4.35
CA ARG A 177 -6.36 -22.87 -5.69
C ARG A 177 -5.50 -21.89 -6.49
N ALA A 178 -4.94 -20.88 -5.83
CA ALA A 178 -4.11 -19.89 -6.50
C ALA A 178 -2.77 -20.48 -6.98
N GLN A 179 -2.21 -21.43 -6.21
CA GLN A 179 -1.02 -22.18 -6.59
C GLN A 179 -1.32 -23.09 -7.78
N GLU A 180 -2.44 -23.80 -7.75
CA GLU A 180 -2.89 -24.65 -8.87
C GLU A 180 -3.09 -23.82 -10.14
N ASP A 181 -3.87 -22.73 -10.07
CA ASP A 181 -4.14 -21.84 -11.21
C ASP A 181 -2.85 -21.25 -11.79
N PHE A 182 -1.90 -20.85 -10.94
CA PHE A 182 -0.59 -20.37 -11.39
C PHE A 182 0.18 -21.45 -12.15
N LEU A 183 0.23 -22.68 -11.62
CA LEU A 183 0.92 -23.80 -12.25
C LEU A 183 0.25 -24.23 -13.57
N VAL A 184 -1.08 -24.20 -13.64
CA VAL A 184 -1.84 -24.40 -14.88
C VAL A 184 -1.48 -23.35 -15.91
N ALA A 185 -1.37 -22.07 -15.51
CA ALA A 185 -0.95 -21.02 -16.42
C ALA A 185 0.51 -21.22 -16.88
N CYS A 186 1.42 -21.56 -15.97
CA CYS A 186 2.81 -21.92 -16.29
C CYS A 186 2.91 -23.08 -17.30
N ARG A 187 2.02 -24.08 -17.21
CA ARG A 187 1.96 -25.21 -18.15
C ARG A 187 1.75 -24.78 -19.60
N THR A 188 1.11 -23.64 -19.84
CA THR A 188 0.94 -23.12 -21.21
C THR A 188 2.18 -22.41 -21.74
N ILE A 189 3.08 -21.95 -20.86
CA ILE A 189 4.39 -21.39 -21.24
C ILE A 189 5.43 -22.49 -21.40
N ASP A 190 5.43 -23.43 -20.46
CA ASP A 190 6.31 -24.59 -20.41
C ASP A 190 5.55 -25.81 -19.84
N PRO A 191 5.13 -26.76 -20.70
CA PRO A 191 4.33 -27.91 -20.27
C PRO A 191 5.03 -28.82 -19.25
N GLU A 192 6.35 -28.96 -19.34
CA GLU A 192 7.14 -29.84 -18.47
C GLU A 192 7.20 -29.27 -17.05
N TYR A 193 7.52 -27.98 -16.93
CA TYR A 193 7.53 -27.31 -15.63
C TYR A 193 6.15 -27.31 -14.97
N GLY A 194 5.11 -26.91 -15.71
CA GLY A 194 3.76 -26.82 -15.16
C GLY A 194 3.21 -28.17 -14.70
N THR A 195 3.43 -29.23 -15.48
CA THR A 195 2.96 -30.58 -15.12
C THR A 195 3.69 -31.14 -13.91
N SER A 196 5.02 -30.96 -13.85
CA SER A 196 5.84 -31.36 -12.70
C SER A 196 5.41 -30.63 -11.42
N GLY A 197 5.18 -29.32 -11.51
CA GLY A 197 4.72 -28.51 -10.39
C GLY A 197 3.33 -28.91 -9.88
N LEU A 198 2.38 -29.20 -10.77
CA LEU A 198 1.04 -29.68 -10.38
C LEU A 198 1.10 -31.03 -9.67
N ARG A 199 1.93 -31.96 -10.15
CA ARG A 199 2.14 -33.25 -9.47
C ARG A 199 2.69 -33.05 -8.06
N ALA A 200 3.71 -32.21 -7.92
CA ALA A 200 4.28 -31.89 -6.62
C ALA A 200 3.27 -31.22 -5.68
N LEU A 201 2.36 -30.39 -6.20
CA LEU A 201 1.29 -29.79 -5.40
C LEU A 201 0.33 -30.85 -4.86
N ILE A 202 -0.10 -31.79 -5.69
CA ILE A 202 -0.97 -32.92 -5.29
C ILE A 202 -0.28 -33.76 -4.21
N ASP A 203 0.99 -34.11 -4.40
CA ASP A 203 1.75 -34.88 -3.42
C ASP A 203 1.83 -34.17 -2.05
N LEU A 204 1.93 -32.82 -2.04
CA LEU A 204 1.95 -32.01 -0.81
C LEU A 204 0.57 -31.98 -0.13
N GLU A 205 -0.51 -31.90 -0.91
CA GLU A 205 -1.89 -31.93 -0.44
C GLU A 205 -2.23 -33.27 0.20
N ASP A 206 -1.93 -34.37 -0.48
CA ASP A 206 -2.16 -35.73 0.00
C ASP A 206 -1.37 -36.03 1.29
N ALA A 207 -0.16 -35.49 1.38
CA ALA A 207 0.67 -35.60 2.58
C ALA A 207 0.23 -34.67 3.73
N GLY A 208 -0.72 -33.76 3.51
CA GLY A 208 -1.14 -32.75 4.49
C GLY A 208 -0.03 -31.78 4.90
N THR A 209 0.96 -31.59 4.01
CA THR A 209 2.13 -30.76 4.28
C THR A 209 1.88 -29.29 3.94
N ALA A 210 2.68 -28.38 4.50
CA ALA A 210 2.58 -26.96 4.21
C ALA A 210 2.88 -26.68 2.73
N ILE A 211 1.89 -26.12 2.03
CA ILE A 211 1.98 -25.75 0.62
C ILE A 211 2.69 -24.39 0.51
N PRO A 212 3.71 -24.24 -0.36
CA PRO A 212 4.35 -22.96 -0.60
C PRO A 212 3.36 -21.89 -1.07
N SER A 213 3.69 -20.63 -0.81
CA SER A 213 2.89 -19.49 -1.26
C SER A 213 2.98 -19.32 -2.79
N VAL A 214 2.03 -18.58 -3.38
CA VAL A 214 2.14 -18.19 -4.80
C VAL A 214 3.42 -17.40 -5.07
N GLU A 215 3.89 -16.59 -4.12
CA GLU A 215 5.17 -15.88 -4.23
C GLU A 215 6.37 -16.82 -4.33
N ASP A 216 6.37 -17.93 -3.58
CA ASP A 216 7.41 -18.96 -3.67
C ASP A 216 7.41 -19.65 -5.05
N TYR A 217 6.23 -19.99 -5.56
CA TYR A 217 6.10 -20.58 -6.90
C TYR A 217 6.52 -19.61 -8.01
N VAL A 218 6.12 -18.34 -7.92
CA VAL A 218 6.53 -17.28 -8.86
C VAL A 218 8.05 -17.10 -8.84
N SER A 219 8.66 -17.07 -7.65
CA SER A 219 10.11 -16.95 -7.48
C SER A 219 10.84 -18.13 -8.13
N LYS A 220 10.40 -19.36 -7.85
CA LYS A 220 10.97 -20.59 -8.45
C LYS A 220 10.85 -20.59 -9.97
N PHE A 221 9.68 -20.22 -10.51
CA PHE A 221 9.47 -20.20 -11.96
C PHE A 221 10.28 -19.09 -12.64
N THR A 222 10.43 -17.93 -12.00
CA THR A 222 11.31 -16.85 -12.48
C THR A 222 12.75 -17.34 -12.61
N THR A 223 13.27 -18.03 -11.59
CA THR A 223 14.63 -18.62 -11.64
C THR A 223 14.74 -19.69 -12.74
N TYR A 224 13.71 -20.52 -12.91
CA TYR A 224 13.68 -21.53 -13.96
C TYR A 224 13.73 -20.90 -15.36
N LEU A 225 12.89 -19.90 -15.65
CA LEU A 225 12.86 -19.24 -16.96
C LEU A 225 14.21 -18.61 -17.32
N LYS A 226 14.89 -17.97 -16.35
CA LYS A 226 16.23 -17.40 -16.56
C LYS A 226 17.29 -18.45 -16.89
N ARG A 227 17.12 -19.70 -16.46
CA ARG A 227 18.07 -20.80 -16.73
C ARG A 227 17.82 -21.45 -18.09
N VAL A 228 16.54 -21.64 -18.45
CA VAL A 228 16.14 -22.37 -19.66
C VAL A 228 16.03 -21.44 -20.88
N ARG A 229 15.82 -20.14 -20.66
CA ARG A 229 15.72 -19.09 -21.69
C ARG A 229 16.61 -17.89 -21.33
N PRO A 230 17.95 -18.03 -21.42
CA PRO A 230 18.90 -16.95 -21.14
C PRO A 230 18.82 -15.78 -22.13
#